data_AF-A0A494Z9A5-F1
#
_entry.id   AF-A0A494Z9A5-F1
#
_cell.length_a   1.000
_cell.length_b   1.000
_cell.length_c   1.000
_cell.angle_alpha   90.00
_cell.angle_beta   90.00
_cell.angle_gamma   90.00
#
_symmetry.space_group_name_H-M   'P 1'
#
loop_
_entity.id
_entity.type
_entity.pdbx_description
1 polymer ?
#
loop_
_entity_poly.entity_id
_entity_poly.type
_entity_poly.pdbx_seq_one_letter_code
_entity_poly.pdbx_strand_id
1 'polypeptide(L)'
;MPQLRIVNETTPVNVSHDTYRRECRYTRGIHIPHEDFVDILDNMCHDTRLYFDFHNPGKKIEPGAYLNGHSSLGRSIANYYQNRKNMNVNGIYNGKDFYVKII
;
A
#
# COMPACT_ATOMS: atom_id res chain seq x y z
N MET A 1 -19.46 5.19 9.87
CA MET A 1 -18.61 4.10 9.31
C MET A 1 -17.16 4.45 9.60
N PRO A 2 -16.33 3.49 10.03
CA PRO A 2 -14.90 3.73 10.20
C PRO A 2 -14.26 4.10 8.86
N GLN A 3 -13.24 4.95 8.87
CA GLN A 3 -12.59 5.45 7.65
C GLN A 3 -11.11 5.09 7.66
N LEU A 4 -10.62 4.53 6.56
CA LEU A 4 -9.19 4.35 6.35
C LEU A 4 -8.55 5.73 6.12
N ARG A 5 -7.55 6.06 6.94
CA ARG A 5 -6.94 7.40 6.93
C ARG A 5 -5.72 7.44 6.01
N ILE A 6 -5.66 8.46 5.17
CA ILE A 6 -4.44 8.85 4.46
C ILE A 6 -3.59 9.70 5.41
N VAL A 7 -2.31 9.36 5.51
CA VAL A 7 -1.32 10.17 6.20
C VAL A 7 -0.70 11.13 5.19
N ASN A 8 -0.71 12.42 5.51
CA ASN A 8 -0.01 13.43 4.71
C ASN A 8 1.26 13.84 5.46
N GLU A 9 2.41 13.60 4.83
CA GLU A 9 3.71 13.87 5.41
C GLU A 9 4.16 15.29 5.06
N THR A 10 4.70 16.01 6.04
CA THR A 10 5.35 17.30 5.81
C THR A 10 6.73 17.14 5.17
N THR A 11 7.39 16.00 5.43
CA THR A 11 8.67 15.61 4.84
C THR A 11 8.49 14.34 4.01
N PRO A 12 8.95 14.28 2.75
CA PRO A 12 8.79 13.10 1.92
C PRO A 12 9.42 11.84 2.55
N VAL A 13 8.68 10.74 2.51
CA VAL A 13 9.16 9.40 2.86
C VAL A 13 9.78 8.77 1.62
N ASN A 14 11.03 8.34 1.74
CA ASN A 14 11.74 7.64 0.67
C ASN A 14 11.51 6.14 0.80
N VAL A 15 11.13 5.50 -0.29
CA VAL A 15 10.94 4.05 -0.37
C VAL A 15 11.76 3.53 -1.55
N SER A 16 12.64 2.57 -1.30
CA SER A 16 13.46 1.98 -2.35
C SER A 16 12.58 1.21 -3.35
N HIS A 17 12.90 1.34 -4.63
CA HIS A 17 12.36 0.52 -5.70
C HIS A 17 13.52 -0.28 -6.30
N ASP A 18 13.75 -1.49 -5.78
CA ASP A 18 15.04 -2.17 -6.02
C ASP A 18 15.23 -2.58 -7.49
N THR A 19 14.14 -2.88 -8.21
CA THR A 19 14.19 -3.16 -9.66
C THR A 19 14.76 -2.01 -10.50
N TYR A 20 14.47 -0.76 -10.13
CA TYR A 20 14.94 0.43 -10.83
C TYR A 20 16.13 1.10 -10.12
N ARG A 21 16.59 0.55 -8.99
CA ARG A 21 17.65 1.13 -8.13
C ARG A 21 17.44 2.62 -7.84
N ARG A 22 16.17 3.04 -7.67
CA ARG A 22 15.78 4.42 -7.39
C ARG A 22 15.02 4.50 -6.08
N GLU A 23 15.06 5.68 -5.45
CA GLU A 23 14.16 6.00 -4.35
C GLU A 23 12.91 6.70 -4.88
N CYS A 24 11.75 6.15 -4.55
CA CYS A 24 10.47 6.82 -4.76
C CYS A 24 10.19 7.70 -3.54
N ARG A 25 9.74 8.93 -3.78
CA ARG A 25 9.48 9.91 -2.72
C ARG A 25 7.98 10.16 -2.60
N TYR A 26 7.43 9.92 -1.43
CA TYR A 26 5.99 10.02 -1.19
C TYR A 26 5.69 11.00 -0.06
N THR A 27 4.70 11.85 -0.27
CA THR A 27 4.12 12.71 0.79
C THR A 27 2.76 12.19 1.27
N ARG A 28 2.29 11.09 0.70
CA ARG A 28 1.05 10.41 1.07
C ARG A 28 1.32 8.97 1.46
N GLY A 29 0.75 8.55 2.58
CA GLY A 29 0.91 7.21 3.13
C GLY A 29 -0.42 6.58 3.54
N ILE A 30 -0.43 5.26 3.59
CA ILE A 30 -1.50 4.47 4.21
C ILE A 30 -0.84 3.52 5.21
N HIS A 31 -1.33 3.50 6.44
CA HIS A 31 -0.83 2.59 7.47
C HIS A 31 -1.80 1.43 7.59
N ILE A 32 -1.29 0.20 7.42
CA ILE A 32 -2.10 -1.02 7.34
C ILE A 32 -1.57 -2.02 8.37
N PRO A 33 -2.43 -2.58 9.25
CA PRO A 33 -2.06 -3.67 10.14
C PRO A 33 -1.44 -4.84 9.39
N HIS A 34 -0.37 -5.43 9.92
CA HIS A 34 0.31 -6.57 9.31
C HIS A 34 -0.65 -7.68 8.86
N GLU A 35 -1.57 -8.10 9.74
CA GLU A 35 -2.53 -9.17 9.44
C GLU A 35 -3.48 -8.81 8.29
N ASP A 36 -3.95 -7.55 8.24
CA ASP A 36 -4.78 -7.06 7.14
C ASP A 36 -3.98 -7.08 5.82
N PHE A 37 -2.70 -6.71 5.85
CA PHE A 37 -1.87 -6.70 4.65
C PHE A 37 -1.56 -8.11 4.13
N VAL A 38 -1.32 -9.07 5.02
CA VAL A 38 -1.16 -10.49 4.65
C VAL A 38 -2.43 -11.01 3.97
N ASP A 39 -3.60 -10.75 4.53
CA ASP A 39 -4.87 -11.17 3.92
C ASP A 39 -5.13 -10.48 2.56
N ILE A 40 -4.79 -9.19 2.44
CA ILE A 40 -4.83 -8.48 1.15
C ILE A 40 -3.95 -9.18 0.11
N LEU A 41 -2.72 -9.56 0.49
CA LEU A 41 -1.76 -10.21 -0.38
C LEU A 41 -2.22 -11.60 -0.83
N ASP A 42 -2.80 -12.39 0.07
CA ASP A 42 -3.28 -13.75 -0.19
C ASP A 42 -4.49 -13.77 -1.13
N ASN A 43 -5.22 -12.66 -1.21
CA ASN A 43 -6.40 -12.51 -2.06
C ASN A 43 -6.14 -11.70 -3.35
N MET A 44 -4.89 -11.34 -3.65
CA MET A 44 -4.56 -10.71 -4.93
C MET A 44 -4.68 -11.72 -6.07
N CYS A 45 -5.20 -11.28 -7.22
CA CYS A 45 -5.06 -12.05 -8.45
C CYS A 45 -3.59 -12.10 -8.89
N HIS A 46 -3.25 -13.09 -9.71
CA HIS A 46 -1.89 -13.35 -10.19
C HIS A 46 -1.20 -12.10 -10.75
N ASP A 47 -1.85 -11.37 -11.67
CA ASP A 47 -1.28 -10.19 -12.31
C ASP A 47 -1.00 -9.06 -11.32
N THR A 48 -1.90 -8.86 -10.36
CA THR A 48 -1.70 -7.83 -9.32
C THR A 48 -0.55 -8.22 -8.40
N ARG A 49 -0.42 -9.52 -8.08
CA ARG A 49 0.69 -10.01 -7.26
C ARG A 49 2.04 -9.85 -7.95
N LEU A 50 2.13 -10.24 -9.22
CA LEU A 50 3.35 -10.04 -10.02
C LEU A 50 3.76 -8.56 -10.07
N TYR A 51 2.79 -7.66 -10.27
CA TYR A 51 3.05 -6.24 -10.31
C TYR A 51 3.47 -5.70 -8.94
N PHE A 52 2.86 -6.18 -7.85
CA PHE A 52 3.27 -5.86 -6.49
C PHE A 52 4.73 -6.26 -6.23
N ASP A 53 5.10 -7.50 -6.57
CA ASP A 53 6.46 -8.03 -6.37
C ASP A 53 7.49 -7.26 -7.22
N PHE A 54 7.11 -6.77 -8.40
CA PHE A 54 7.96 -5.93 -9.24
C PHE A 54 8.30 -4.57 -8.60
N HIS A 55 7.33 -3.96 -7.91
CA HIS A 55 7.49 -2.66 -7.21
C HIS A 55 8.11 -2.82 -5.81
N ASN A 56 8.03 -4.02 -5.22
CA ASN A 56 8.49 -4.32 -3.87
C ASN A 56 9.33 -5.61 -3.81
N PRO A 57 10.35 -5.76 -4.68
CA PRO A 57 11.07 -7.03 -4.84
C PRO A 57 11.81 -7.41 -3.56
N GLY A 58 11.57 -8.62 -3.06
CA GLY A 58 12.26 -9.12 -1.87
C GLY A 58 11.97 -8.34 -0.57
N LYS A 59 11.01 -7.41 -0.59
CA LYS A 59 10.62 -6.67 0.63
C LYS A 59 9.91 -7.61 1.59
N LYS A 60 10.37 -7.60 2.83
CA LYS A 60 9.70 -8.32 3.92
C LYS A 60 8.39 -7.64 4.25
N ILE A 61 7.36 -8.45 4.44
CA ILE A 61 6.06 -8.02 4.90
C ILE A 61 6.09 -8.15 6.42
N GLU A 62 6.60 -7.12 7.10
CA GLU A 62 6.76 -7.09 8.56
C GLU A 62 6.43 -5.70 9.12
N PRO A 63 5.99 -5.57 10.38
CA PRO A 63 5.73 -4.26 10.99
C PRO A 63 6.94 -3.33 10.87
N GLY A 64 6.69 -2.08 10.47
CA GLY A 64 7.72 -1.08 10.19
C GLY A 64 8.19 -1.04 8.73
N ALA A 65 7.84 -2.02 7.89
CA ALA A 65 8.20 -2.00 6.49
C ALA A 65 7.47 -0.90 5.70
N TYR A 66 8.17 -0.33 4.72
CA TYR A 66 7.65 0.65 3.77
C TYR A 66 7.63 0.08 2.35
N LEU A 67 6.46 0.12 1.72
CA LEU A 67 6.21 -0.43 0.39
C LEU A 67 5.81 0.67 -0.60
N ASN A 68 6.25 0.52 -1.85
CA ASN A 68 5.83 1.37 -2.96
C ASN A 68 4.35 1.08 -3.26
N GLY A 69 3.51 2.09 -3.08
CA GLY A 69 2.11 2.04 -3.49
C GLY A 69 1.97 2.24 -5.00
N HIS A 70 1.05 1.49 -5.59
CA HIS A 70 0.63 1.63 -6.97
C HIS A 70 -0.88 1.43 -7.09
N SER A 71 -1.46 1.79 -8.23
CA SER A 71 -2.92 1.80 -8.43
C SER A 71 -3.58 0.44 -8.13
N SER A 72 -3.04 -0.66 -8.65
CA SER A 72 -3.61 -2.00 -8.41
C SER A 72 -3.50 -2.44 -6.94
N LEU A 73 -2.41 -2.12 -6.22
CA LEU A 73 -2.32 -2.36 -4.78
C LEU A 73 -3.36 -1.51 -4.02
N GLY A 74 -3.50 -0.23 -4.38
CA GLY A 74 -4.52 0.64 -3.82
C GLY A 74 -5.93 0.08 -4.01
N ARG A 75 -6.18 -0.65 -5.11
CA ARG A 75 -7.48 -1.27 -5.41
C ARG A 75 -7.73 -2.46 -4.50
N SER A 76 -6.72 -3.31 -4.32
CA SER A 76 -6.80 -4.45 -3.41
C SER A 76 -7.04 -4.00 -1.98
N ILE A 77 -6.33 -2.96 -1.52
CA ILE A 77 -6.54 -2.35 -0.20
C ILE A 77 -7.97 -1.80 -0.07
N ALA A 78 -8.43 -1.02 -1.05
CA ALA A 78 -9.76 -0.44 -1.04
C ALA A 78 -10.85 -1.53 -0.99
N ASN A 79 -10.75 -2.53 -1.85
CA ASN A 79 -11.69 -3.66 -1.91
C ASN A 79 -11.72 -4.43 -0.59
N TYR A 80 -10.57 -4.68 0.04
CA TYR A 80 -10.48 -5.37 1.32
C TYR A 80 -11.23 -4.60 2.41
N TYR A 81 -10.91 -3.32 2.60
CA TYR A 81 -11.50 -2.51 3.66
C TYR A 81 -12.99 -2.22 3.44
N GLN A 82 -13.42 -2.01 2.19
CA GLN A 82 -14.83 -1.82 1.86
C GLN A 82 -15.64 -3.10 2.12
N ASN A 83 -15.19 -4.24 1.60
CA ASN A 83 -16.00 -5.45 1.58
C ASN A 83 -15.88 -6.29 2.86
N ARG A 84 -14.70 -6.33 3.50
CA ARG A 84 -14.47 -7.17 4.69
C ARG A 84 -14.60 -6.42 6.01
N LYS A 85 -14.31 -5.10 6.03
CA LYS A 85 -14.34 -4.29 7.25
C LYS A 85 -15.45 -3.23 7.26
N ASN A 86 -16.24 -3.12 6.18
CA ASN A 86 -17.30 -2.12 6.02
C ASN A 86 -16.81 -0.67 6.29
N MET A 87 -15.61 -0.36 5.77
CA MET A 87 -14.94 0.92 5.97
C MET A 87 -15.02 1.82 4.74
N ASN A 88 -15.04 3.13 4.98
CA ASN A 88 -14.90 4.12 3.94
C ASN A 88 -13.40 4.28 3.57
N VAL A 89 -13.09 4.23 2.28
CA VAL A 89 -11.72 4.28 1.71
C VAL A 89 -11.50 5.50 0.80
N ASN A 90 -12.32 6.54 0.95
CA ASN A 90 -12.22 7.78 0.20
C ASN A 90 -10.79 8.36 0.26
N GLY A 91 -10.26 8.72 -0.91
CA GLY A 91 -8.96 9.39 -1.03
C GLY A 91 -7.75 8.48 -1.25
N ILE A 92 -7.91 7.15 -1.24
CA ILE A 92 -6.88 6.22 -1.74
C ILE A 92 -6.77 6.32 -3.26
N TYR A 93 -7.92 6.24 -3.94
CA TYR A 93 -8.04 6.21 -5.40
C TYR A 93 -8.25 7.61 -5.98
N ASN A 94 -7.21 8.44 -5.96
CA ASN A 94 -7.26 9.82 -6.47
C ASN A 94 -6.20 10.13 -7.53
N GLY A 95 -5.60 9.10 -8.13
CA GLY A 95 -4.54 9.24 -9.14
C GLY A 95 -3.19 9.72 -8.58
N LYS A 96 -3.05 9.88 -7.26
CA LYS A 96 -1.80 10.27 -6.62
C LYS A 96 -1.08 9.06 -6.04
N ASP A 97 0.23 9.04 -6.26
CA ASP A 97 1.16 8.09 -5.67
C ASP A 97 1.14 8.12 -4.13
N PHE A 98 1.42 6.98 -3.51
CA PHE A 98 1.43 6.81 -2.06
C PHE A 98 2.41 5.71 -1.64
N TYR A 99 2.81 5.72 -0.37
CA TYR A 99 3.50 4.58 0.26
C TYR A 99 2.53 3.78 1.14
N VAL A 100 2.84 2.52 1.40
CA VAL A 100 2.20 1.74 2.47
C VAL A 100 3.21 1.51 3.59
N LYS A 101 2.81 1.76 4.83
CA LYS A 101 3.56 1.33 6.02
C LYS A 101 2.79 0.21 6.70
N ILE A 102 3.50 -0.89 6.96
CA ILE A 102 2.96 -1.97 7.76
C ILE A 102 3.07 -1.58 9.24
N ILE A 103 1.97 -1.65 9.97
CA ILE A 103 1.90 -1.38 11.42
C ILE A 103 1.45 -2.59 12.22
#